data_AF-A0A8T5PP57-F1
#
_entry.id   AF-A0A8T5PP57-F1
#
_cell.length_a   1.000
_cell.length_b   1.000
_cell.length_c   1.000
_cell.angle_alpha   90.00
_cell.angle_beta   90.00
_cell.angle_gamma   90.00
#
_symmetry.space_group_name_H-M   'P 1'
#
loop_
_entity.id
_entity.type
_entity.pdbx_description
1 polymer ?
#
loop_
_entity_poly.entity_id
_entity_poly.type
_entity_poly.pdbx_seq_one_letter_code
_entity_poly.pdbx_strand_id
1 'polypeptide(L)' 'MEEEIKPTITRKIKNFIRECKRVLIVTKKPSKDEFKTIVKVSGLGIIIIGVIGFIIQMIKQLLF' A
#
# COMPACT_ATOMS: atom_id res chain seq x y z
N MET A 1 -19.35 -3.19 -46.54
CA MET A 1 -18.94 -4.37 -45.74
C MET A 1 -18.41 -3.83 -44.43
N GLU A 2 -19.17 -4.06 -43.37
CA GLU A 2 -18.77 -3.85 -41.98
C GLU A 2 -17.39 -4.45 -41.70
N GLU A 3 -16.54 -3.69 -41.01
CA GLU A 3 -15.95 -4.15 -39.76
C GLU A 3 -15.84 -2.97 -38.80
N GLU A 4 -16.96 -2.71 -38.11
CA GLU A 4 -17.04 -1.97 -36.86
C GLU A 4 -15.94 -2.46 -35.90
N ILE A 5 -14.95 -1.60 -35.66
CA ILE A 5 -13.86 -1.82 -34.71
C ILE A 5 -14.49 -1.98 -33.32
N LYS A 6 -14.76 -3.23 -32.94
CA LYS A 6 -15.29 -3.59 -31.63
C LYS A 6 -14.47 -2.87 -30.54
N PRO A 7 -15.10 -2.22 -29.55
CA PRO A 7 -14.39 -1.53 -28.48
C PRO A 7 -13.74 -2.58 -27.57
N THR A 8 -12.57 -3.08 -27.95
CA THR A 8 -11.93 -4.18 -27.23
C THR A 8 -11.33 -3.61 -25.95
N ILE A 9 -12.03 -3.81 -24.84
CA ILE A 9 -11.61 -3.48 -23.46
C ILE A 9 -10.16 -3.91 -23.20
N THR A 10 -9.70 -5.00 -23.82
CA THR A 10 -8.32 -5.48 -23.78
C THR A 10 -7.30 -4.45 -24.28
N ARG A 11 -7.60 -3.68 -25.32
CA ARG A 11 -6.71 -2.62 -25.83
C ARG A 11 -6.64 -1.43 -24.87
N LYS A 12 -7.76 -1.08 -24.23
CA LYS A 12 -7.81 -0.03 -23.21
C LYS A 12 -7.02 -0.43 -21.95
N ILE A 13 -7.17 -1.66 -21.45
CA ILE A 13 -6.42 -2.18 -20.30
C ILE A 13 -4.92 -2.26 -20.60
N LYS A 14 -4.54 -2.75 -21.79
CA LYS A 14 -3.13 -2.80 -22.20
C LYS A 14 -2.47 -1.42 -22.22
N ASN A 15 -3.21 -0.42 -22.71
CA ASN A 15 -2.73 0.96 -22.70
C ASN A 15 -2.68 1.52 -21.26
N PHE A 16 -3.68 1.24 -20.42
CA PHE A 16 -3.69 1.68 -19.02
C PHE A 16 -2.51 1.11 -18.22
N ILE A 17 -2.23 -0.18 -18.35
CA ILE A 17 -1.06 -0.82 -17.70
C ILE A 17 0.24 -0.18 -18.19
N ARG A 18 0.33 0.16 -19.48
CA ARG A 18 1.51 0.84 -20.05
C ARG A 18 1.71 2.24 -19.45
N GLU A 19 0.63 3.00 -19.26
CA GLU A 19 0.72 4.31 -18.61
C GLU A 19 1.04 4.17 -17.10
N CYS A 20 0.43 3.23 -16.38
CA CYS A 20 0.79 2.95 -14.99
C CYS A 20 2.27 2.57 -14.84
N LYS A 21 2.81 1.77 -15.77
CA LYS A 21 4.23 1.41 -15.77
C LYS A 21 5.13 2.63 -15.92
N ARG A 22 4.76 3.61 -16.76
CA ARG A 22 5.53 4.86 -16.89
C ARG A 22 5.54 5.64 -15.58
N VAL A 23 4.41 5.74 -14.88
CA VAL A 23 4.32 6.42 -13.58
C VAL A 23 5.23 5.75 -12.55
N LEU A 24 5.21 4.41 -12.46
CA LEU A 24 6.06 3.65 -11.54
C LEU A 24 7.56 3.81 -11.81
N ILE A 25 7.95 4.09 -13.07
CA ILE A 25 9.35 4.36 -13.44
C ILE A 25 9.77 5.78 -13.02
N VAL A 26 8.84 6.75 -13.07
CA VAL A 26 9.10 8.14 -12.66
C VAL A 26 9.16 8.28 -11.13
N THR A 27 8.46 7.42 -10.38
CA THR A 27 8.54 7.43 -8.91
C THR A 27 9.93 7.04 -8.41
N LYS A 28 10.45 7.81 -7.45
CA LYS A 28 11.75 7.54 -6.83
C LYS A 28 11.67 6.28 -5.97
N LYS A 29 12.50 5.28 -6.31
CA LYS A 29 12.68 4.09 -5.45
C LYS A 29 13.30 4.53 -4.12
N PRO A 30 12.73 4.15 -2.97
CA PRO A 30 13.25 4.58 -1.67
C PRO A 30 14.68 4.08 -1.47
N SER A 31 15.52 4.92 -0.88
CA SER A 31 16.85 4.50 -0.44
C SER A 31 16.74 3.56 0.76
N LYS A 32 17.75 2.70 0.96
CA LYS A 32 17.80 1.77 2.10
C LYS A 32 17.73 2.50 3.44
N ASP A 33 18.27 3.71 3.52
CA ASP A 33 18.29 4.50 4.76
C ASP A 33 16.93 5.15 5.04
N GLU A 34 16.28 5.72 4.01
CA GLU A 34 14.91 6.25 4.11
C GLU A 34 13.94 5.16 4.55
N PHE A 35 14.04 3.98 3.93
CA PHE A 35 13.22 2.83 4.28
C PHE A 35 13.42 2.40 5.74
N LYS A 36 14.66 2.29 6.20
CA LYS A 36 14.96 1.95 7.61
C LYS A 36 14.39 2.98 8.57
N THR A 37 14.49 4.27 8.26
CA THR A 37 13.94 5.34 9.10
C THR A 37 12.43 5.24 9.20
N ILE A 38 11.74 5.09 8.06
CA ILE A 38 10.28 4.94 8.02
C ILE A 38 9.86 3.70 8.83
N VAL A 39 10.47 2.54 8.59
CA VAL A 39 10.14 1.30 9.29
C VAL A 39 10.36 1.41 10.79
N LYS A 40 11.43 2.06 11.24
CA LYS A 40 11.69 2.28 12.67
C LYS A 40 10.60 3.14 13.32
N VAL A 41 10.24 4.26 12.69
CA VAL A 41 9.24 5.18 13.22
C VAL A 41 7.84 4.54 13.21
N SER A 42 7.45 3.92 12.10
CA SER A 42 6.16 3.20 12.00
C SER A 42 6.10 2.03 12.98
N GLY A 43 7.19 1.26 13.11
CA GLY A 43 7.28 0.16 14.08
C GLY A 43 7.12 0.64 15.52
N LEU A 44 7.72 1.78 15.88
CA LEU A 44 7.55 2.38 17.20
C LEU A 44 6.07 2.75 17.46
N GLY A 45 5.39 3.34 16.47
CA GLY A 45 3.98 3.69 16.58
C GLY A 45 3.07 2.46 16.76
N ILE A 46 3.32 1.38 16.02
CA ILE A 46 2.57 0.13 16.15
C ILE A 46 2.75 -0.47 17.54
N ILE A 47 3.97 -0.46 18.08
CA ILE A 47 4.24 -0.98 19.43
C ILE A 47 3.47 -0.17 20.47
N ILE A 48 3.51 1.16 20.40
CA ILE A 48 2.81 2.03 21.36
C ILE A 48 1.31 1.76 21.35
N ILE A 49 0.70 1.76 20.16
CA ILE A 49 -0.74 1.51 20.02
C ILE A 49 -1.09 0.08 20.47
N GLY A 50 -0.26 -0.91 20.12
CA GLY A 50 -0.43 -2.29 20.52
C GLY A 50 -0.36 -2.48 22.03
N VAL A 51 0.58 -1.81 22.71
CA VAL A 51 0.70 -1.85 24.17
C VAL A 51 -0.50 -1.19 24.83
N ILE A 52 -0.97 -0.05 24.32
CA ILE A 52 -2.17 0.61 24.86
C ILE A 52 -3.40 -0.30 24.74
N GLY A 53 -3.63 -0.89 23.56
CA GLY A 53 -4.72 -1.85 23.35
C GLY A 53 -4.57 -3.09 24.23
N PHE A 54 -3.34 -3.59 24.39
CA PHE A 54 -3.02 -4.72 25.25
C PHE A 54 -3.35 -4.42 26.72
N ILE A 55 -2.96 -3.26 27.24
CA ILE A 55 -3.26 -2.84 28.63
C ILE A 55 -4.78 -2.78 28.85
N ILE A 56 -5.54 -2.19 27.93
CA ILE A 56 -7.00 -2.13 28.03
C ILE A 56 -7.60 -3.54 28.10
N GLN A 57 -7.16 -4.43 27.22
CA GLN A 57 -7.63 -5.81 27.21
C GLN A 57 -7.22 -6.58 28.48
N MET A 58 -6.01 -6.35 28.99
CA MET A 58 -5.52 -6.98 30.21
C MET A 58 -6.35 -6.54 31.43
N ILE A 59 -6.64 -5.25 31.55
CA ILE A 59 -7.48 -4.70 32.62
C ILE A 59 -8.89 -5.30 32.52
N LYS A 60 -9.46 -5.37 31.31
CA LYS A 60 -10.76 -6.01 31.09
C LYS A 60 -10.75 -7.46 31.57
N GLN A 61 -9.74 -8.25 31.21
CA GLN A 61 -9.65 -9.66 31.58
C GLN A 61 -9.41 -9.89 33.09
N LEU A 62 -8.78 -8.94 33.78
CA LEU A 62 -8.52 -9.05 35.21
C LEU A 62 -9.72 -8.58 36.06
N LEU A 63 -10.46 -7.57 35.60
CA LEU A 63 -11.59 -6.99 36.32
C LEU A 63 -12.95 -7.62 35.97
N PHE A 64 -13.05 -8.34 34.84
CA PHE A 64 -14.27 -9.02 34.39
C PHE A 64 -13.95 -10.47 33.97
#